data_AF-A0A8H5G3R8-F1
#
_entry.id   AF-A0A8H5G3R8-F1
#
_cell.length_a   1.000
_cell.length_b   1.000
_cell.length_c   1.000
_cell.angle_alpha   90.00
_cell.angle_beta   90.00
_cell.angle_gamma   90.00
#
_symmetry.space_group_name_H-M   'P 1'
#
loop_
_entity.id
_entity.type
_entity.pdbx_description
1 polymer ?
#
loop_
_entity_poly.entity_id
_entity_poly.type
_entity_poly.pdbx_seq_one_letter_code
_entity_poly.pdbx_strand_id
1 'polypeptide(L)'
;MLSESPEFAVSSTVQKRTSVAAGSYVLSLAALPSRYAACLSAPSNTIDVFDSFTLQNLYSLPGHDNSTALKSISSIAGSSRPTLVSSGSDGSIKVWDERTASHSIKMTNLGKPRPLLCFDVHPDGKTVAAGTDLQGDDALILYWDPRQPAAPLRTHSSTHSDDITVVQFSPSTSTNLLSASSDGLVSLSNPEEDNEDEAVVHVANWGCSISQAAWISPQKIWASSDMETFSTWSDQLDLIQSQDIRQPSIHSGHRTWVTDYLITCREAPSGLNVFVGSNEGDIALLSPSSSSTWSMHSLWSNNHTGIVRSVLYDQQNHVLVSGGEDAKINVWPGLGMRARDEDSGSGHGINGVGRGEDDAMMDVDSMDVDATPDDVDMEMGMGGINGVTPTSTVSRRKREREKEREREGGNESEREGGKRARR
;
A
#
# COMPACT_ATOMS: atom_id res chain seq x y z
N MET A 1 1.59 12.23 23.29
CA MET A 1 2.24 11.22 24.17
C MET A 1 1.90 9.83 23.69
N LEU A 2 2.82 8.86 23.84
CA LEU A 2 2.60 7.46 23.51
C LEU A 2 2.68 6.60 24.79
N SER A 3 1.72 5.69 24.97
CA SER A 3 1.71 4.71 26.06
C SER A 3 1.46 3.31 25.51
N GLU A 4 1.92 2.28 26.23
CA GLU A 4 1.51 0.90 25.94
C GLU A 4 0.03 0.73 26.28
N SER A 5 -0.70 0.02 25.41
CA SER A 5 -2.07 -0.40 25.69
C SER A 5 -2.09 -1.49 26.77
N PRO A 6 -3.23 -1.70 27.46
CA PRO A 6 -3.36 -2.79 28.44
C PRO A 6 -3.16 -4.20 27.84
N GLU A 7 -3.43 -4.36 26.55
CA GLU A 7 -3.29 -5.61 25.80
C GLU A 7 -2.02 -5.63 24.94
N PHE A 8 -1.03 -4.81 25.29
CA PHE A 8 0.19 -4.65 24.52
C PHE A 8 0.95 -5.97 24.36
N ALA A 9 1.29 -6.30 23.12
CA ALA A 9 2.00 -7.51 22.75
C ALA A 9 3.32 -7.21 22.03
N VAL A 10 4.33 -8.06 22.24
CA VAL A 10 5.60 -7.98 21.54
C VAL A 10 5.87 -9.31 20.87
N SER A 11 6.25 -9.29 19.61
CA SER A 11 6.68 -10.47 18.87
C SER A 11 8.02 -10.22 18.20
N SER A 12 9.06 -10.86 18.69
CA SER A 12 10.37 -10.95 18.01
C SER A 12 10.52 -12.23 17.19
N THR A 13 9.53 -13.13 17.26
CA THR A 13 9.55 -14.43 16.58
C THR A 13 8.68 -14.38 15.34
N VAL A 14 9.30 -14.60 14.18
CA VAL A 14 8.63 -14.76 12.90
C VAL A 14 8.18 -16.22 12.75
N GLN A 15 6.94 -16.44 12.32
CA GLN A 15 6.42 -17.80 12.06
C GLN A 15 7.05 -18.38 10.80
N LYS A 16 7.11 -17.58 9.73
CA LYS A 16 7.66 -17.97 8.41
C LYS A 16 8.34 -16.77 7.77
N ARG A 17 9.42 -17.02 7.04
CA ARG A 17 10.12 -15.99 6.27
C ARG A 17 10.60 -16.53 4.95
N THR A 18 10.63 -15.67 3.95
CA THR A 18 11.23 -15.94 2.65
C THR A 18 11.98 -14.71 2.17
N SER A 19 12.79 -14.89 1.14
CA SER A 19 13.51 -13.81 0.47
C SER A 19 13.14 -13.78 -1.00
N VAL A 20 13.09 -12.58 -1.53
CA VAL A 20 12.88 -12.33 -2.96
C VAL A 20 14.22 -12.14 -3.65
N ALA A 21 14.22 -11.87 -4.95
CA ALA A 21 15.43 -11.60 -5.72
C ALA A 21 16.33 -10.56 -5.02
N ALA A 22 17.61 -10.90 -4.84
CA ALA A 22 18.57 -10.07 -4.11
C ALA A 22 18.65 -8.65 -4.70
N GLY A 23 18.64 -7.64 -3.82
CA GLY A 23 18.66 -6.24 -4.20
C GLY A 23 17.32 -5.66 -4.67
N SER A 24 16.24 -6.45 -4.66
CA SER A 24 14.88 -5.94 -4.92
C SER A 24 14.17 -5.65 -3.60
N TYR A 25 13.44 -4.54 -3.55
CA TYR A 25 12.59 -4.19 -2.42
C TYR A 25 11.21 -4.81 -2.60
N VAL A 26 10.58 -5.24 -1.51
CA VAL A 26 9.16 -5.62 -1.52
C VAL A 26 8.32 -4.36 -1.34
N LEU A 27 7.80 -3.81 -2.45
CA LEU A 27 7.13 -2.51 -2.47
C LEU A 27 5.68 -2.59 -1.94
N SER A 28 4.95 -3.64 -2.30
CA SER A 28 3.56 -3.84 -1.90
C SER A 28 3.22 -5.32 -1.78
N LEU A 29 2.29 -5.64 -0.89
CA LEU A 29 1.77 -6.97 -0.65
C LEU A 29 0.26 -7.01 -0.91
N ALA A 30 -0.21 -8.08 -1.54
CA ALA A 30 -1.64 -8.37 -1.71
C ALA A 30 -1.95 -9.80 -1.27
N ALA A 31 -3.15 -10.00 -0.71
CA ALA A 31 -3.64 -11.32 -0.32
C ALA A 31 -4.70 -11.81 -1.30
N LEU A 32 -4.53 -13.06 -1.71
CA LEU A 32 -5.51 -13.90 -2.38
C LEU A 32 -5.95 -14.99 -1.39
N PRO A 33 -7.08 -15.69 -1.61
CA PRO A 33 -7.61 -16.67 -0.65
C PRO A 33 -6.62 -17.74 -0.17
N SER A 34 -5.66 -18.16 -1.01
CA SER A 34 -4.65 -19.16 -0.66
C SER A 34 -3.22 -18.76 -1.07
N ARG A 35 -2.99 -17.47 -1.36
CA ARG A 35 -1.70 -16.98 -1.86
C ARG A 35 -1.41 -15.57 -1.34
N TYR A 36 -0.15 -15.23 -1.26
CA TYR A 36 0.29 -13.84 -1.15
C TYR A 36 0.99 -13.43 -2.44
N ALA A 37 0.87 -12.17 -2.82
CA ALA A 37 1.61 -11.60 -3.94
C ALA A 37 2.45 -10.42 -3.45
N ALA A 38 3.68 -10.34 -3.93
CA ALA A 38 4.62 -9.28 -3.59
C ALA A 38 5.07 -8.57 -4.86
N CYS A 39 4.85 -7.28 -4.91
CA CYS A 39 5.35 -6.42 -5.97
C CYS A 39 6.79 -6.02 -5.68
N LEU A 40 7.71 -6.28 -6.60
CA LEU A 40 9.13 -6.05 -6.40
C LEU A 40 9.65 -4.84 -7.18
N SER A 41 10.61 -4.13 -6.60
CA SER A 41 11.32 -3.05 -7.29
C SER A 41 12.34 -3.58 -8.30
N ALA A 42 12.95 -2.67 -9.05
CA ALA A 42 14.17 -2.95 -9.78
C ALA A 42 15.24 -3.55 -8.84
N PRO A 43 16.09 -4.48 -9.32
CA PRO A 43 16.21 -4.89 -10.73
C PRO A 43 15.20 -5.96 -11.19
N SER A 44 14.42 -6.58 -10.30
CA SER A 44 13.51 -7.66 -10.70
C SER A 44 12.26 -7.15 -11.42
N ASN A 45 11.62 -6.10 -10.89
CA ASN A 45 10.37 -5.54 -11.41
C ASN A 45 9.21 -6.55 -11.57
N THR A 46 9.29 -7.71 -10.91
CA THR A 46 8.29 -8.77 -10.99
C THR A 46 7.20 -8.61 -9.95
N ILE A 47 6.11 -9.36 -10.11
CA ILE A 47 5.18 -9.66 -9.03
C ILE A 47 5.34 -11.14 -8.69
N ASP A 48 5.94 -11.42 -7.55
CA ASP A 48 6.17 -12.79 -7.08
C ASP A 48 4.96 -13.29 -6.30
N VAL A 49 4.50 -14.50 -6.59
CA VAL A 49 3.33 -15.12 -5.95
C VAL A 49 3.79 -16.28 -5.08
N PHE A 50 3.33 -16.28 -3.83
CA PHE A 50 3.70 -17.23 -2.79
C PHE A 50 2.49 -17.99 -2.29
N ASP A 51 2.69 -19.23 -1.86
CA ASP A 51 1.69 -19.98 -1.12
C ASP A 51 1.48 -19.35 0.26
N SER A 52 0.24 -19.06 0.65
CA SER A 52 0.00 -18.37 1.93
C SER A 52 0.31 -19.25 3.15
N PHE A 53 0.29 -20.58 3.00
CA PHE A 53 0.56 -21.50 4.09
C PHE A 53 2.06 -21.81 4.23
N THR A 54 2.78 -22.09 3.16
CA THR A 54 4.19 -22.50 3.21
C THR A 54 5.15 -21.33 3.00
N LEU A 55 4.66 -20.20 2.46
CA LEU A 55 5.45 -19.05 2.01
C LEU A 55 6.51 -19.39 0.95
N GLN A 56 6.34 -20.52 0.25
CA GLN A 56 7.16 -20.87 -0.90
C GLN A 56 6.73 -20.05 -2.12
N ASN A 57 7.71 -19.60 -2.90
CA ASN A 57 7.44 -18.96 -4.20
C ASN A 57 6.86 -20.01 -5.15
N LEU A 58 5.74 -19.67 -5.78
CA LEU A 58 5.02 -20.55 -6.70
C LEU A 58 5.32 -20.19 -8.16
N TYR A 59 5.33 -18.90 -8.46
CA TYR A 59 5.66 -18.35 -9.77
C TYR A 59 5.85 -16.83 -9.68
N SER A 60 6.40 -16.24 -10.75
CA SER A 60 6.55 -14.79 -10.89
C SER A 60 5.81 -14.31 -12.14
N LEU A 61 5.15 -13.17 -12.01
CA LEU A 61 4.55 -12.43 -13.12
C LEU A 61 5.54 -11.34 -13.58
N PRO A 62 5.59 -11.02 -14.87
CA PRO A 62 6.57 -10.06 -15.41
C PRO A 62 6.41 -8.61 -14.94
N GLY A 63 5.32 -8.28 -14.22
CA GLY A 63 5.09 -6.94 -13.66
C GLY A 63 5.02 -5.81 -14.70
N HIS A 64 5.65 -4.69 -14.38
CA HIS A 64 5.75 -3.46 -15.17
C HIS A 64 7.19 -2.96 -15.20
N ASP A 65 7.54 -2.01 -16.08
CA ASP A 65 8.89 -1.40 -16.10
C ASP A 65 9.33 -0.87 -14.72
N ASN A 66 8.38 -0.32 -13.98
CA ASN A 66 8.42 -0.10 -12.55
C ASN A 66 6.98 -0.15 -12.02
N SER A 67 6.67 -1.11 -11.16
CA SER A 67 5.33 -1.28 -10.63
C SER A 67 5.06 -0.27 -9.51
N THR A 68 3.88 0.35 -9.53
CA THR A 68 3.52 1.44 -8.61
C THR A 68 2.45 1.05 -7.60
N ALA A 69 1.54 0.15 -7.97
CA ALA A 69 0.55 -0.38 -7.04
C ALA A 69 0.18 -1.82 -7.39
N LEU A 70 -0.23 -2.58 -6.37
CA LEU A 70 -0.70 -3.96 -6.45
C LEU A 70 -1.89 -4.13 -5.50
N LYS A 71 -3.00 -4.67 -5.99
CA LYS A 71 -4.20 -4.97 -5.20
C LYS A 71 -4.80 -6.30 -5.60
N SER A 72 -5.46 -6.96 -4.65
CA SER A 72 -6.35 -8.10 -4.91
C SER A 72 -7.78 -7.57 -4.99
N ILE A 73 -8.44 -7.79 -6.12
CA ILE A 73 -9.76 -7.24 -6.42
C ILE A 73 -10.75 -8.39 -6.52
N SER A 74 -11.84 -8.32 -5.76
CA SER A 74 -12.85 -9.39 -5.67
C SER A 74 -13.68 -9.55 -6.94
N SER A 75 -13.94 -8.45 -7.65
CA SER A 75 -14.74 -8.43 -8.87
C SER A 75 -14.22 -7.41 -9.88
N ILE A 76 -14.04 -7.81 -11.13
CA ILE A 76 -13.65 -6.93 -12.23
C ILE A 76 -14.13 -7.49 -13.57
N ALA A 77 -14.62 -6.61 -14.45
CA ALA A 77 -15.11 -6.98 -15.79
C ALA A 77 -16.17 -8.10 -15.79
N GLY A 78 -16.97 -8.19 -14.72
CA GLY A 78 -18.00 -9.23 -14.55
C GLY A 78 -17.49 -10.59 -14.03
N SER A 79 -16.18 -10.74 -13.79
CA SER A 79 -15.64 -11.86 -13.02
C SER A 79 -15.83 -11.60 -11.54
N SER A 80 -16.34 -12.57 -10.78
CA SER A 80 -16.47 -12.53 -9.31
C SER A 80 -15.37 -13.30 -8.58
N ARG A 81 -14.23 -13.50 -9.23
CA ARG A 81 -13.08 -14.19 -8.65
C ARG A 81 -12.03 -13.17 -8.19
N PRO A 82 -11.50 -13.32 -6.96
CA PRO A 82 -10.35 -12.55 -6.51
C PRO A 82 -9.21 -12.64 -7.53
N THR A 83 -8.76 -11.50 -8.01
CA THR A 83 -7.77 -11.40 -9.07
C THR A 83 -6.77 -10.31 -8.74
N LEU A 84 -5.48 -10.54 -9.04
CA LEU A 84 -4.46 -9.51 -8.89
C LEU A 84 -4.61 -8.45 -9.98
N VAL A 85 -4.51 -7.20 -9.57
CA VAL A 85 -4.44 -6.03 -10.45
C VAL A 85 -3.23 -5.20 -10.06
N SER A 86 -2.48 -4.72 -11.04
CA SER A 86 -1.33 -3.84 -10.81
C SER A 86 -1.27 -2.69 -11.80
N SER A 87 -0.60 -1.61 -11.42
CA SER A 87 -0.26 -0.48 -12.30
C SER A 87 1.25 -0.23 -12.30
N GLY A 88 1.74 0.52 -13.29
CA GLY A 88 3.14 0.91 -13.31
C GLY A 88 3.47 2.08 -14.22
N SER A 89 4.77 2.38 -14.28
CA SER A 89 5.35 3.45 -15.10
C SER A 89 5.24 3.20 -16.60
N ASP A 90 4.88 1.99 -17.02
CA ASP A 90 4.58 1.65 -18.42
C ASP A 90 3.22 2.25 -18.90
N GLY A 91 2.53 2.99 -18.03
CA GLY A 91 1.27 3.66 -18.33
C GLY A 91 0.10 2.71 -18.52
N SER A 92 0.16 1.55 -17.87
CA SER A 92 -0.89 0.54 -17.96
C SER A 92 -1.32 -0.01 -16.61
N ILE A 93 -2.55 -0.50 -16.57
CA ILE A 93 -3.10 -1.31 -15.50
C ILE A 93 -3.30 -2.73 -16.05
N LYS A 94 -2.78 -3.74 -15.35
CA LYS A 94 -2.84 -5.14 -15.76
C LYS A 94 -3.70 -5.92 -14.78
N VAL A 95 -4.67 -6.66 -15.31
CA VAL A 95 -5.44 -7.67 -14.57
C VAL A 95 -4.81 -9.02 -14.91
N TRP A 96 -4.34 -9.74 -13.90
CA TRP A 96 -3.54 -10.94 -14.08
C TRP A 96 -4.41 -12.20 -14.13
N ASP A 97 -4.06 -13.14 -15.00
CA ASP A 97 -4.59 -14.50 -15.01
C ASP A 97 -3.55 -15.45 -14.42
N GLU A 98 -3.84 -15.94 -13.22
CA GLU A 98 -3.01 -16.88 -12.48
C GLU A 98 -2.74 -18.18 -13.25
N ARG A 99 -3.65 -18.61 -14.13
CA ARG A 99 -3.51 -19.88 -14.86
C ARG A 99 -2.46 -19.81 -15.95
N THR A 100 -2.25 -18.63 -16.51
CA THR A 100 -1.35 -18.41 -17.65
C THR A 100 -0.09 -17.63 -17.27
N ALA A 101 -0.01 -17.16 -16.02
CA ALA A 101 1.04 -16.27 -15.54
C ALA A 101 1.23 -15.03 -16.44
N SER A 102 0.13 -14.55 -17.02
CA SER A 102 0.07 -13.40 -17.93
C SER A 102 -1.11 -12.50 -17.59
N HIS A 103 -1.23 -11.35 -18.22
CA HIS A 103 -2.38 -10.46 -18.03
C HIS A 103 -3.52 -10.85 -18.97
N SER A 104 -4.74 -10.93 -18.43
CA SER A 104 -5.97 -11.14 -19.20
C SER A 104 -6.56 -9.84 -19.74
N ILE A 105 -6.36 -8.73 -19.01
CA ILE A 105 -6.79 -7.39 -19.40
C ILE A 105 -5.61 -6.44 -19.21
N LYS A 106 -5.38 -5.57 -20.19
CA LYS A 106 -4.42 -4.46 -20.11
C LYS A 106 -5.11 -3.17 -20.47
N MET A 107 -5.39 -2.34 -19.47
CA MET A 107 -5.93 -0.99 -19.66
C MET A 107 -4.79 -0.03 -19.96
N THR A 108 -4.95 0.79 -21.00
CA THR A 108 -3.94 1.74 -21.45
C THR A 108 -4.58 2.98 -22.07
N ASN A 109 -3.77 3.95 -22.45
CA ASN A 109 -4.19 5.15 -23.15
C ASN A 109 -3.59 5.18 -24.56
N LEU A 110 -4.35 5.66 -25.54
CA LEU A 110 -3.88 5.83 -26.90
C LEU A 110 -2.86 6.98 -26.96
N GLY A 111 -1.65 6.69 -27.46
CA GLY A 111 -0.59 7.69 -27.61
C GLY A 111 0.61 7.39 -26.72
N LYS A 112 1.28 8.45 -26.26
CA LYS A 112 2.49 8.31 -25.42
C LYS A 112 2.07 7.83 -24.01
N PRO A 113 2.66 6.75 -23.49
CA PRO A 113 2.35 6.26 -22.15
C PRO A 113 2.71 7.33 -21.11
N ARG A 114 1.78 7.60 -20.20
CA ARG A 114 2.01 8.39 -18.99
C ARG A 114 2.11 7.42 -17.80
N PRO A 115 3.20 7.43 -17.01
CA PRO A 115 3.30 6.65 -15.79
C PRO A 115 2.06 6.78 -14.90
N LEU A 116 1.56 5.63 -14.43
CA LEU A 116 0.49 5.60 -13.43
C LEU A 116 1.14 5.45 -12.05
N LEU A 117 0.82 6.35 -11.12
CA LEU A 117 1.37 6.33 -9.76
C LEU A 117 0.47 5.55 -8.79
N CYS A 118 -0.83 5.48 -9.09
CA CYS A 118 -1.82 4.80 -8.27
C CYS A 118 -2.98 4.32 -9.14
N PHE A 119 -3.75 3.35 -8.62
CA PHE A 119 -5.04 2.97 -9.21
C PHE A 119 -6.00 2.43 -8.16
N ASP A 120 -7.27 2.39 -8.52
CA ASP A 120 -8.28 1.63 -7.80
C ASP A 120 -9.38 1.10 -8.71
N VAL A 121 -10.08 0.08 -8.24
CA VAL A 121 -11.22 -0.52 -8.95
C VAL A 121 -12.48 -0.27 -8.11
N HIS A 122 -13.49 0.31 -8.73
CA HIS A 122 -14.77 0.53 -8.07
C HIS A 122 -15.36 -0.82 -7.61
N PRO A 123 -16.04 -0.91 -6.45
CA PRO A 123 -16.51 -2.18 -5.90
C PRO A 123 -17.40 -3.01 -6.84
N ASP A 124 -18.09 -2.38 -7.80
CA ASP A 124 -18.90 -3.08 -8.80
C ASP A 124 -18.07 -3.73 -9.95
N GLY A 125 -16.77 -3.45 -10.01
CA GLY A 125 -15.83 -3.99 -11.00
C GLY A 125 -15.98 -3.42 -12.42
N LYS A 126 -16.77 -2.35 -12.59
CA LYS A 126 -17.06 -1.76 -13.92
C LYS A 126 -16.27 -0.50 -14.23
N THR A 127 -15.70 0.15 -13.22
CA THR A 127 -14.89 1.35 -13.38
C THR A 127 -13.55 1.16 -12.71
N VAL A 128 -12.47 1.51 -13.42
CA VAL A 128 -11.10 1.57 -12.88
C VAL A 128 -10.61 2.99 -13.02
N ALA A 129 -10.04 3.56 -11.95
CA ALA A 129 -9.43 4.89 -11.97
C ALA A 129 -7.92 4.79 -11.73
N ALA A 130 -7.13 5.68 -12.32
CA ALA A 130 -5.70 5.83 -12.02
C ALA A 130 -5.26 7.29 -12.08
N GLY A 131 -4.30 7.64 -11.22
CA GLY A 131 -3.62 8.93 -11.23
C GLY A 131 -2.27 8.82 -11.94
N THR A 132 -1.91 9.84 -12.73
CA THR A 132 -0.61 9.92 -13.42
C THR A 132 0.41 10.73 -12.64
N ASP A 133 1.67 10.64 -13.07
CA ASP A 133 2.64 11.69 -12.79
C ASP A 133 2.30 13.00 -13.53
N LEU A 134 2.91 14.10 -13.08
CA LEU A 134 2.83 15.39 -13.72
C LEU A 134 3.60 15.36 -15.05
N GLN A 135 2.90 15.63 -16.15
CA GLN A 135 3.54 15.87 -17.45
C GLN A 135 2.97 17.11 -18.13
N GLY A 136 3.85 18.09 -18.36
CA GLY A 136 3.43 19.41 -18.78
C GLY A 136 3.01 20.21 -17.55
N ASP A 137 1.79 20.73 -17.58
CA ASP A 137 1.24 21.55 -16.52
C ASP A 137 0.26 20.78 -15.61
N ASP A 138 -0.21 19.60 -16.03
CA ASP A 138 -1.25 18.85 -15.34
C ASP A 138 -0.94 17.35 -15.18
N ALA A 139 -1.39 16.79 -14.05
CA ALA A 139 -1.52 15.36 -13.82
C ALA A 139 -2.97 14.92 -14.12
N LEU A 140 -3.15 13.68 -14.60
CA LEU A 140 -4.44 13.20 -15.08
C LEU A 140 -5.04 12.16 -14.14
N ILE A 141 -6.35 12.27 -13.88
CA ILE A 141 -7.15 11.13 -13.41
C ILE A 141 -7.79 10.49 -14.64
N LEU A 142 -7.44 9.24 -14.90
CA LEU A 142 -7.91 8.45 -16.02
C LEU A 142 -8.89 7.40 -15.53
N TYR A 143 -9.96 7.16 -16.29
CA TYR A 143 -11.00 6.19 -15.94
C TYR A 143 -11.26 5.22 -17.08
N TRP A 144 -11.42 3.93 -16.80
CA TRP A 144 -11.68 2.88 -17.79
C TRP A 144 -12.89 2.03 -17.44
N ASP A 145 -13.57 1.53 -18.47
CA ASP A 145 -14.34 0.29 -18.39
C ASP A 145 -13.35 -0.85 -18.66
N PRO A 146 -13.13 -1.80 -17.74
CA PRO A 146 -12.19 -2.89 -17.97
C PRO A 146 -12.63 -3.83 -19.12
N ARG A 147 -13.89 -3.75 -19.57
CA ARG A 147 -14.39 -4.46 -20.77
C ARG A 147 -14.05 -3.73 -22.08
N GLN A 148 -13.63 -2.48 -22.02
CA GLN A 148 -13.16 -1.66 -23.15
C GLN A 148 -11.79 -1.04 -22.83
N PRO A 149 -10.73 -1.86 -22.64
CA PRO A 149 -9.50 -1.42 -22.00
C PRO A 149 -8.57 -0.57 -22.89
N ALA A 150 -8.89 -0.42 -24.18
CA ALA A 150 -7.99 0.20 -25.15
C ALA A 150 -7.83 1.71 -24.98
N ALA A 151 -8.80 2.38 -24.36
CA ALA A 151 -8.77 3.82 -24.10
C ALA A 151 -9.56 4.14 -22.82
N PRO A 152 -9.20 5.21 -22.09
CA PRO A 152 -10.02 5.71 -21.00
C PRO A 152 -11.41 6.10 -21.50
N LEU A 153 -12.45 5.82 -20.69
CA LEU A 153 -13.80 6.36 -20.88
C LEU A 153 -13.82 7.88 -20.75
N ARG A 154 -13.03 8.40 -19.82
CA ARG A 154 -12.96 9.83 -19.47
C ARG A 154 -11.61 10.16 -18.85
N THR A 155 -11.33 11.46 -18.80
CA THR A 155 -10.09 12.02 -18.25
C THR A 155 -10.42 13.34 -17.57
N HIS A 156 -10.01 13.47 -16.31
CA HIS A 156 -10.01 14.72 -15.57
C HIS A 156 -8.56 15.23 -15.53
N SER A 157 -8.33 16.46 -15.96
CA SER A 157 -7.01 17.01 -16.23
C SER A 157 -6.68 18.28 -15.46
N SER A 158 -7.56 18.75 -14.57
CA SER A 158 -7.36 20.01 -13.86
C SER A 158 -7.61 19.92 -12.35
N THR A 159 -7.87 18.71 -11.84
CA THR A 159 -8.12 18.42 -10.43
C THR A 159 -6.85 18.61 -9.61
N HIS A 160 -5.71 18.20 -10.17
CA HIS A 160 -4.41 18.21 -9.50
C HIS A 160 -3.33 18.78 -10.41
N SER A 161 -2.49 19.64 -9.82
CA SER A 161 -1.40 20.36 -10.51
C SER A 161 -0.01 19.75 -10.29
N ASP A 162 0.06 18.63 -9.60
CA ASP A 162 1.27 17.83 -9.36
C ASP A 162 0.90 16.33 -9.31
N ASP A 163 1.90 15.47 -9.18
CA ASP A 163 1.78 14.01 -9.13
C ASP A 163 0.58 13.53 -8.31
N ILE A 164 -0.30 12.72 -8.92
CA ILE A 164 -1.47 12.15 -8.24
C ILE A 164 -1.03 10.90 -7.50
N THR A 165 -0.82 11.03 -6.19
CA THR A 165 -0.29 9.96 -5.35
C THR A 165 -1.35 8.94 -4.96
N VAL A 166 -2.63 9.32 -4.99
CA VAL A 166 -3.74 8.46 -4.58
C VAL A 166 -4.97 8.66 -5.45
N VAL A 167 -5.58 7.54 -5.83
CA VAL A 167 -6.99 7.45 -6.20
C VAL A 167 -7.61 6.26 -5.45
N GLN A 168 -8.79 6.43 -4.86
CA GLN A 168 -9.49 5.34 -4.16
C GLN A 168 -11.01 5.55 -4.18
N PHE A 169 -11.76 4.56 -4.66
CA PHE A 169 -13.22 4.59 -4.59
C PHE A 169 -13.68 4.42 -3.14
N SER A 170 -14.79 5.08 -2.80
CA SER A 170 -15.44 4.87 -1.51
C SER A 170 -15.77 3.39 -1.33
N PRO A 171 -15.54 2.81 -0.13
CA PRO A 171 -15.95 1.44 0.15
C PRO A 171 -17.48 1.28 0.29
N SER A 172 -18.22 2.41 0.33
CA SER A 172 -19.69 2.41 0.40
C SER A 172 -20.33 2.34 -0.98
N THR A 173 -21.67 2.31 -1.01
CA THR A 173 -22.45 2.45 -2.24
C THR A 173 -22.41 3.87 -2.83
N SER A 174 -21.72 4.82 -2.18
CA SER A 174 -21.46 6.13 -2.76
C SER A 174 -20.55 5.97 -3.98
N THR A 175 -20.85 6.70 -5.06
CA THR A 175 -20.00 6.72 -6.24
C THR A 175 -18.70 7.50 -6.01
N ASN A 176 -18.48 8.16 -4.86
CA ASN A 176 -17.36 9.08 -4.68
C ASN A 176 -15.98 8.42 -4.88
N LEU A 177 -15.10 9.14 -5.59
CA LEU A 177 -13.68 8.88 -5.69
C LEU A 177 -12.92 9.86 -4.79
N LEU A 178 -12.01 9.34 -3.97
CA LEU A 178 -10.98 10.11 -3.30
C LEU A 178 -9.76 10.23 -4.21
N SER A 179 -9.26 11.44 -4.43
CA SER A 179 -7.95 11.67 -5.02
C SER A 179 -7.10 12.59 -4.14
N ALA A 180 -5.78 12.37 -4.17
CA ALA A 180 -4.81 13.21 -3.47
C ALA A 180 -3.51 13.35 -4.27
N SER A 181 -2.82 14.47 -4.07
CA SER A 181 -1.63 14.82 -4.84
C SER A 181 -0.53 15.47 -4.00
N SER A 182 0.69 15.44 -4.54
CA SER A 182 1.82 16.19 -4.03
C SER A 182 1.61 17.72 -4.06
N ASP A 183 0.60 18.22 -4.77
CA ASP A 183 0.17 19.63 -4.70
C ASP A 183 -0.46 20.02 -3.35
N GLY A 184 -0.77 19.03 -2.51
CA GLY A 184 -1.36 19.19 -1.18
C GLY A 184 -2.88 19.30 -1.17
N LEU A 185 -3.54 19.03 -2.30
CA LEU A 185 -4.99 18.93 -2.40
C LEU A 185 -5.47 17.50 -2.14
N VAL A 186 -6.56 17.41 -1.39
CA VAL A 186 -7.43 16.24 -1.30
C VAL A 186 -8.73 16.60 -1.99
N SER A 187 -9.21 15.75 -2.89
CA SER A 187 -10.47 15.95 -3.60
C SER A 187 -11.38 14.73 -3.45
N LEU A 188 -12.69 15.01 -3.36
CA LEU A 188 -13.76 14.05 -3.54
C LEU A 188 -14.53 14.41 -4.80
N SER A 189 -14.66 13.46 -5.72
CA SER A 189 -15.34 13.67 -6.99
C SER A 189 -16.30 12.53 -7.35
N ASN A 190 -17.26 12.82 -8.22
CA ASN A 190 -18.11 11.83 -8.85
C ASN A 190 -17.39 11.26 -10.09
N PRO A 191 -16.93 10.00 -10.06
CA PRO A 191 -16.19 9.38 -11.15
C PRO A 191 -17.08 9.07 -12.35
N GLU A 192 -18.41 9.15 -12.23
CA GLU A 192 -19.36 8.92 -13.33
C GLU A 192 -19.60 10.16 -14.18
N GLU A 193 -19.23 11.34 -13.68
CA GLU A 193 -19.41 12.62 -14.36
C GLU A 193 -18.25 12.90 -15.34
N ASP A 194 -18.62 13.25 -16.57
CA ASP A 194 -17.65 13.51 -17.64
C ASP A 194 -17.10 14.94 -17.54
N ASN A 195 -17.92 15.91 -17.12
CA ASN A 195 -17.48 17.28 -16.88
C ASN A 195 -16.78 17.39 -15.52
N GLU A 196 -15.46 17.55 -15.54
CA GLU A 196 -14.64 17.65 -14.34
C GLU A 196 -15.12 18.74 -13.34
N ASP A 197 -15.54 19.90 -13.84
CA ASP A 197 -16.02 21.00 -12.98
C ASP A 197 -17.31 20.62 -12.22
N GLU A 198 -18.11 19.71 -12.79
CA GLU A 198 -19.33 19.18 -12.17
C GLU A 198 -19.05 17.91 -11.36
N ALA A 199 -17.95 17.21 -11.65
CA ALA A 199 -17.55 16.01 -10.95
C ALA A 199 -17.05 16.32 -9.53
N VAL A 200 -16.34 17.42 -9.33
CA VAL A 200 -15.75 17.77 -8.03
C VAL A 200 -16.85 18.10 -7.01
N VAL A 201 -16.89 17.33 -5.91
CA VAL A 201 -17.85 17.50 -4.81
C VAL A 201 -17.24 18.31 -3.67
N HIS A 202 -16.03 17.93 -3.22
CA HIS A 202 -15.29 18.61 -2.17
C HIS A 202 -13.81 18.71 -2.52
N VAL A 203 -13.17 19.80 -2.12
CA VAL A 203 -11.72 19.98 -2.20
C VAL A 203 -11.23 20.60 -0.91
N ALA A 204 -10.16 20.04 -0.35
CA ALA A 204 -9.45 20.63 0.76
C ALA A 204 -7.98 20.79 0.40
N ASN A 205 -7.40 21.92 0.80
CA ASN A 205 -5.97 22.15 0.72
C ASN A 205 -5.35 21.90 2.10
N TRP A 206 -4.55 20.84 2.20
CA TRP A 206 -3.84 20.51 3.44
C TRP A 206 -2.57 21.34 3.63
N GLY A 207 -2.02 21.90 2.55
CA GLY A 207 -0.83 22.75 2.57
C GLY A 207 0.49 21.98 2.65
N CYS A 208 0.49 20.66 2.42
CA CYS A 208 1.70 19.87 2.31
C CYS A 208 1.55 18.70 1.34
N SER A 209 2.65 18.28 0.72
CA SER A 209 2.67 17.18 -0.27
C SER A 209 2.14 15.88 0.34
N ILE A 210 1.09 15.32 -0.26
CA ILE A 210 0.42 14.10 0.21
C ILE A 210 1.09 12.88 -0.42
N SER A 211 1.55 11.96 0.41
CA SER A 211 2.23 10.72 -0.01
C SER A 211 1.28 9.53 -0.04
N GLN A 212 0.32 9.47 0.89
CA GLN A 212 -0.69 8.43 0.98
C GLN A 212 -1.99 9.01 1.54
N ALA A 213 -3.10 8.38 1.20
CA ALA A 213 -4.41 8.68 1.71
C ALA A 213 -5.32 7.47 1.49
N ALA A 214 -6.32 7.32 2.34
CA ALA A 214 -7.34 6.32 2.13
C ALA A 214 -8.60 6.59 2.94
N TRP A 215 -9.71 5.98 2.54
CA TRP A 215 -10.90 5.86 3.36
C TRP A 215 -10.58 5.04 4.61
N ILE A 216 -10.93 5.59 5.79
CA ILE A 216 -11.02 4.85 7.04
C ILE A 216 -12.40 4.18 7.11
N SER A 217 -13.44 4.95 6.83
CA SER A 217 -14.83 4.51 6.74
C SER A 217 -15.53 5.38 5.68
N PRO A 218 -16.77 5.10 5.28
CA PRO A 218 -17.47 5.95 4.31
C PRO A 218 -17.59 7.43 4.71
N GLN A 219 -17.43 7.75 5.99
CA GLN A 219 -17.55 9.11 6.54
C GLN A 219 -16.20 9.73 6.94
N LYS A 220 -15.09 9.02 6.75
CA LYS A 220 -13.80 9.45 7.31
C LYS A 220 -12.62 9.01 6.46
N ILE A 221 -11.69 9.93 6.24
CA ILE A 221 -10.49 9.73 5.43
C ILE A 221 -9.26 9.97 6.31
N TRP A 222 -8.15 9.33 5.98
CA TRP A 222 -6.83 9.69 6.48
C TRP A 222 -5.91 10.09 5.34
N ALA A 223 -4.91 10.92 5.65
CA ALA A 223 -3.83 11.25 4.73
C ALA A 223 -2.50 11.36 5.48
N SER A 224 -1.40 11.04 4.81
CA SER A 224 -0.04 11.27 5.27
C SER A 224 0.74 12.12 4.27
N SER A 225 1.65 12.94 4.76
CA SER A 225 2.54 13.74 3.94
C SER A 225 3.88 13.06 3.71
N ASP A 226 4.67 13.57 2.76
CA ASP A 226 6.08 13.17 2.59
C ASP A 226 6.96 13.52 3.81
N MET A 227 6.45 14.31 4.75
CA MET A 227 7.15 14.73 5.96
C MET A 227 6.63 14.05 7.24
N GLU A 228 5.89 12.95 7.08
CA GLU A 228 5.33 12.15 8.18
C GLU A 228 4.31 12.92 9.04
N THR A 229 3.70 13.96 8.47
CA THR A 229 2.47 14.53 9.03
C THR A 229 1.33 13.55 8.74
N PHE A 230 0.51 13.26 9.74
CA PHE A 230 -0.68 12.42 9.64
C PHE A 230 -1.92 13.26 9.92
N SER A 231 -2.95 13.10 9.10
CA SER A 231 -4.24 13.79 9.26
C SER A 231 -5.43 12.87 9.09
N THR A 232 -6.57 13.26 9.67
CA THR A 232 -7.86 12.67 9.36
C THR A 232 -8.91 13.73 9.05
N TRP A 233 -9.85 13.37 8.19
CA TRP A 233 -10.84 14.28 7.59
C TRP A 233 -12.23 13.68 7.64
N SER A 234 -13.27 14.52 7.62
CA SER A 234 -14.65 14.09 7.36
C SER A 234 -14.84 13.71 5.88
N ASP A 235 -16.01 13.17 5.54
CA ASP A 235 -16.48 12.95 4.16
C ASP A 235 -16.81 14.22 3.40
N GLN A 236 -16.77 15.38 4.06
CA GLN A 236 -16.85 16.71 3.44
C GLN A 236 -15.48 17.40 3.38
N LEU A 237 -14.41 16.66 3.72
CA LEU A 237 -13.04 17.14 3.82
C LEU A 237 -12.82 18.26 4.87
N ASP A 238 -13.58 18.23 5.97
CA ASP A 238 -13.23 19.03 7.15
C ASP A 238 -12.07 18.37 7.90
N LEU A 239 -11.03 19.14 8.20
CA LEU A 239 -9.87 18.64 8.93
C LEU A 239 -10.25 18.33 10.39
N ILE A 240 -10.15 17.06 10.79
CA ILE A 240 -10.44 16.60 12.16
C ILE A 240 -9.18 16.66 13.04
N GLN A 241 -8.04 16.19 12.52
CA GLN A 241 -6.76 16.25 13.23
C GLN A 241 -5.60 16.31 12.24
N SER A 242 -4.50 16.93 12.64
CA SER A 242 -3.22 16.95 11.90
C SER A 242 -2.07 16.99 12.89
N GLN A 243 -1.15 16.03 12.81
CA GLN A 243 0.00 15.94 13.71
C GLN A 243 1.16 15.17 13.05
N ASP A 244 2.40 15.48 13.44
CA ASP A 244 3.55 14.67 13.07
C ASP A 244 3.50 13.32 13.80
N ILE A 245 3.43 12.21 13.04
CA ILE A 245 3.27 10.85 13.59
C ILE A 245 4.54 10.33 14.29
N ARG A 246 5.66 11.05 14.17
CA ARG A 246 6.93 10.74 14.85
C ARG A 246 6.99 11.29 16.27
N GLN A 247 6.13 12.26 16.61
CA GLN A 247 6.11 12.89 17.93
C GLN A 247 5.69 11.93 19.06
N PRO A 248 4.65 11.08 18.90
CA PRO A 248 4.36 10.04 19.87
C PRO A 248 5.54 9.06 19.98
N SER A 249 6.20 9.05 21.14
CA SER A 249 7.33 8.18 21.46
C SER A 249 7.23 7.68 22.89
N ILE A 250 7.81 6.51 23.15
CA ILE A 250 7.90 5.94 24.49
C ILE A 250 9.39 5.92 24.91
N HIS A 251 9.67 6.40 26.11
CA HIS A 251 11.02 6.43 26.69
C HIS A 251 10.93 5.96 28.15
N SER A 252 10.74 4.66 28.34
CA SER A 252 10.69 4.03 29.65
C SER A 252 11.99 3.27 29.93
N GLY A 253 12.28 2.97 31.20
CA GLY A 253 13.47 2.18 31.56
C GLY A 253 13.51 0.77 30.97
N HIS A 254 12.39 0.27 30.43
CA HIS A 254 12.27 -1.05 29.81
C HIS A 254 12.00 -1.00 28.30
N ARG A 255 11.63 0.16 27.74
CA ARG A 255 11.33 0.31 26.31
C ARG A 255 11.55 1.73 25.82
N THR A 256 12.28 1.82 24.72
CA THR A 256 12.34 3.04 23.90
C THR A 256 11.74 2.74 22.53
N TRP A 257 10.83 3.58 22.07
CA TRP A 257 10.25 3.54 20.73
C TRP A 257 10.15 4.95 20.17
N VAL A 258 10.65 5.11 18.95
CA VAL A 258 10.50 6.31 18.13
C VAL A 258 9.99 5.84 16.78
N THR A 259 8.90 6.45 16.33
CA THR A 259 8.40 6.25 14.96
C THR A 259 9.26 7.04 14.01
N ASP A 260 9.78 6.39 12.97
CA ASP A 260 10.53 7.05 11.90
C ASP A 260 9.62 7.37 10.70
N TYR A 261 8.71 6.47 10.36
CA TYR A 261 7.80 6.60 9.21
C TYR A 261 6.45 5.90 9.42
N LEU A 262 5.44 6.36 8.70
CA LEU A 262 4.15 5.68 8.54
C LEU A 262 4.23 4.62 7.44
N ILE A 263 3.69 3.43 7.69
CA ILE A 263 3.63 2.35 6.69
C ILE A 263 2.28 2.37 5.98
N THR A 264 1.19 2.31 6.75
CA THR A 264 -0.20 2.36 6.26
C THR A 264 -1.16 2.52 7.43
N CYS A 265 -2.40 2.94 7.15
CA CYS A 265 -3.50 2.83 8.11
C CYS A 265 -4.56 1.84 7.64
N ARG A 266 -5.34 1.31 8.58
CA ARG A 266 -6.52 0.48 8.31
C ARG A 266 -7.64 0.77 9.32
N GLU A 267 -8.86 0.54 8.89
CA GLU A 267 -10.00 0.48 9.81
C GLU A 267 -9.90 -0.76 10.69
N ALA A 268 -10.27 -0.62 11.96
CA ALA A 268 -10.55 -1.70 12.87
C ALA A 268 -11.88 -1.43 13.59
N PRO A 269 -12.56 -2.46 14.13
CA PRO A 269 -13.78 -2.27 14.91
C PRO A 269 -13.60 -1.30 16.09
N SER A 270 -12.37 -1.20 16.63
CA SER A 270 -11.98 -0.29 17.71
C SER A 270 -11.64 1.14 17.25
N GLY A 271 -11.67 1.42 15.94
CA GLY A 271 -11.29 2.70 15.34
C GLY A 271 -10.10 2.58 14.38
N LEU A 272 -9.31 3.63 14.30
CA LEU A 272 -8.18 3.72 13.37
C LEU A 272 -6.96 2.94 13.89
N ASN A 273 -6.45 2.03 13.08
CA ASN A 273 -5.19 1.32 13.30
C ASN A 273 -4.11 1.90 12.36
N VAL A 274 -2.99 2.33 12.93
CA VAL A 274 -1.87 2.94 12.21
C VAL A 274 -0.64 2.06 12.39
N PHE A 275 -0.13 1.53 11.29
CA PHE A 275 1.14 0.81 11.26
C PHE A 275 2.26 1.79 10.98
N VAL A 276 3.25 1.80 11.85
CA VAL A 276 4.43 2.67 11.78
C VAL A 276 5.69 1.82 11.85
N GLY A 277 6.79 2.32 11.31
CA GLY A 277 8.06 1.62 11.30
C GLY A 277 9.21 2.44 11.86
N SER A 278 10.29 1.73 12.17
CA SER A 278 11.59 2.30 12.50
C SER A 278 12.62 2.07 11.38
N ASN A 279 13.68 2.85 11.37
CA ASN A 279 14.82 2.68 10.46
C ASN A 279 15.56 1.35 10.68
N GLU A 280 15.41 0.74 11.85
CA GLU A 280 15.95 -0.59 12.17
C GLU A 280 15.11 -1.75 11.60
N GLY A 281 13.94 -1.44 11.01
CA GLY A 281 13.04 -2.43 10.42
C GLY A 281 11.99 -2.99 11.38
N ASP A 282 11.81 -2.37 12.55
CA ASP A 282 10.74 -2.76 13.47
C ASP A 282 9.40 -2.15 13.02
N ILE A 283 8.30 -2.81 13.39
CA ILE A 283 6.93 -2.41 13.06
C ILE A 283 6.14 -2.26 14.35
N ALA A 284 5.43 -1.16 14.54
CA ALA A 284 4.49 -0.99 15.63
C ALA A 284 3.08 -0.72 15.12
N LEU A 285 2.09 -1.21 15.86
CA LEU A 285 0.68 -0.87 15.66
C LEU A 285 0.24 0.13 16.73
N LEU A 286 -0.24 1.29 16.28
CA LEU A 286 -0.74 2.35 17.12
C LEU A 286 -2.22 2.62 16.87
N SER A 287 -2.91 3.16 17.86
CA SER A 287 -4.21 3.82 17.67
C SER A 287 -4.25 5.17 18.39
N PRO A 288 -4.95 6.17 17.85
CA PRO A 288 -5.24 7.39 18.60
C PRO A 288 -6.23 7.08 19.71
N SER A 289 -5.87 7.42 20.95
CA SER A 289 -6.73 7.28 22.14
C SER A 289 -7.46 8.59 22.46
N SER A 290 -6.89 9.72 22.05
CA SER A 290 -7.50 11.05 22.06
C SER A 290 -6.84 11.92 20.99
N SER A 291 -7.16 13.22 20.92
CA SER A 291 -6.56 14.15 19.94
C SER A 291 -5.05 14.32 20.03
N SER A 292 -4.39 13.88 21.12
CA SER A 292 -2.93 14.04 21.31
C SER A 292 -2.25 12.85 22.00
N THR A 293 -3.00 11.79 22.29
CA THR A 293 -2.49 10.58 22.94
C THR A 293 -2.68 9.37 22.06
N TRP A 294 -1.64 8.54 22.02
CA TRP A 294 -1.57 7.34 21.22
C TRP A 294 -1.32 6.14 22.12
N SER A 295 -1.92 5.01 21.76
CA SER A 295 -1.69 3.72 22.41
C SER A 295 -0.96 2.80 21.46
N MET A 296 0.10 2.15 21.95
CA MET A 296 0.80 1.08 21.24
C MET A 296 0.17 -0.26 21.60
N HIS A 297 -0.28 -0.99 20.58
CA HIS A 297 -0.95 -2.30 20.73
C HIS A 297 -0.01 -3.45 20.46
N SER A 298 0.90 -3.31 19.51
CA SER A 298 1.85 -4.37 19.20
C SER A 298 3.17 -3.84 18.67
N LEU A 299 4.23 -4.61 18.91
CA LEU A 299 5.56 -4.40 18.34
C LEU A 299 6.07 -5.70 17.73
N TRP A 300 6.49 -5.66 16.46
CA TRP A 300 7.18 -6.72 15.75
C TRP A 300 8.62 -6.28 15.45
N SER A 301 9.61 -7.04 15.91
CA SER A 301 11.01 -6.59 15.85
C SER A 301 12.02 -7.68 15.45
N ASN A 302 13.26 -7.24 15.18
CA ASN A 302 14.46 -8.09 15.00
C ASN A 302 14.47 -9.04 13.78
N ASN A 303 13.76 -8.73 12.69
CA ASN A 303 13.81 -9.58 11.48
C ASN A 303 14.04 -8.82 10.17
N HIS A 304 13.38 -7.67 10.00
CA HIS A 304 13.79 -6.75 8.94
C HIS A 304 15.07 -6.01 9.37
N THR A 305 15.90 -5.65 8.39
CA THR A 305 17.13 -4.88 8.58
C THR A 305 17.14 -3.59 7.75
N GLY A 306 15.96 -3.16 7.31
CA GLY A 306 15.74 -1.99 6.47
C GLY A 306 14.28 -1.56 6.53
N ILE A 307 13.93 -0.52 5.77
CA ILE A 307 12.59 0.07 5.80
C ILE A 307 11.54 -0.97 5.41
N VAL A 308 10.48 -1.08 6.22
CA VAL A 308 9.31 -1.90 5.91
C VAL A 308 8.38 -1.06 5.03
N ARG A 309 8.17 -1.51 3.80
CA ARG A 309 7.40 -0.77 2.78
C ARG A 309 5.93 -1.18 2.75
N SER A 310 5.63 -2.41 3.15
CA SER A 310 4.26 -2.92 3.12
C SER A 310 3.97 -3.83 4.29
N VAL A 311 2.77 -3.69 4.83
CA VAL A 311 2.19 -4.63 5.78
C VAL A 311 0.79 -5.04 5.34
N LEU A 312 0.52 -6.33 5.45
CA LEU A 312 -0.75 -6.94 5.14
C LEU A 312 -1.24 -7.73 6.36
N TYR A 313 -2.35 -7.31 6.93
CA TYR A 313 -3.03 -8.08 7.96
C TYR A 313 -3.95 -9.11 7.30
N ASP A 314 -3.61 -10.38 7.44
CA ASP A 314 -4.44 -11.50 7.00
C ASP A 314 -5.30 -11.96 8.19
N GLN A 315 -6.54 -11.49 8.19
CA GLN A 315 -7.50 -11.81 9.24
C GLN A 315 -7.93 -13.28 9.21
N GLN A 316 -7.94 -13.93 8.03
CA GLN A 316 -8.35 -15.33 7.90
C GLN A 316 -7.34 -16.26 8.57
N ASN A 317 -6.04 -15.97 8.42
CA ASN A 317 -4.97 -16.76 9.01
C ASN A 317 -4.43 -16.19 10.33
N HIS A 318 -4.98 -15.08 10.81
CA HIS A 318 -4.52 -14.36 12.00
C HIS A 318 -3.01 -14.08 12.00
N VAL A 319 -2.50 -13.54 10.90
CA VAL A 319 -1.08 -13.19 10.73
C VAL A 319 -0.91 -11.77 10.20
N LEU A 320 0.23 -11.18 10.52
CA LEU A 320 0.73 -9.98 9.84
C LEU A 320 1.81 -10.43 8.85
N VAL A 321 1.71 -10.02 7.60
CA VAL A 321 2.74 -10.23 6.58
C VAL A 321 3.41 -8.88 6.32
N SER A 322 4.74 -8.82 6.35
CA SER A 322 5.50 -7.60 6.09
C SER A 322 6.54 -7.80 5.00
N GLY A 323 6.75 -6.76 4.21
CA GLY A 323 7.74 -6.71 3.13
C GLY A 323 8.60 -5.46 3.26
N GLY A 324 9.91 -5.61 3.07
CA GLY A 324 10.86 -4.52 3.28
C GLY A 324 11.89 -4.35 2.15
N GLU A 325 12.72 -3.33 2.30
CA GLU A 325 13.86 -3.04 1.42
C GLU A 325 15.00 -4.04 1.55
N ASP A 326 14.97 -4.87 2.58
CA ASP A 326 15.94 -5.93 2.82
C ASP A 326 15.67 -7.21 2.02
N ALA A 327 14.81 -7.13 1.00
CA ALA A 327 14.38 -8.24 0.15
C ALA A 327 13.76 -9.41 0.92
N LYS A 328 13.15 -9.15 2.10
CA LYS A 328 12.47 -10.18 2.90
C LYS A 328 10.96 -10.00 2.93
N ILE A 329 10.28 -11.13 3.03
CA ILE A 329 8.88 -11.21 3.46
C ILE A 329 8.83 -12.00 4.76
N ASN A 330 8.26 -11.42 5.80
CA ASN A 330 8.10 -12.04 7.12
C ASN A 330 6.62 -12.21 7.45
N VAL A 331 6.27 -13.37 8.01
CA VAL A 331 4.92 -13.69 8.51
C VAL A 331 4.99 -13.79 10.02
N TRP A 332 4.29 -12.89 10.69
CA TRP A 332 4.28 -12.74 12.13
C TRP A 332 2.96 -13.26 12.71
N PRO A 333 2.95 -13.69 13.99
CA PRO A 333 1.70 -13.85 14.71
C PRO A 333 0.88 -12.55 14.64
N GLY A 334 -0.40 -12.68 14.28
CA GLY A 334 -1.34 -11.57 14.24
C GLY A 334 -1.73 -11.11 15.65
N LEU A 335 -2.58 -10.09 15.69
CA LEU A 335 -3.10 -9.56 16.95
C LEU A 335 -4.01 -10.60 17.58
N GLY A 336 -3.79 -10.89 18.86
CA GLY A 336 -4.71 -11.67 19.68
C GLY A 336 -5.98 -10.89 20.01
N MET A 337 -6.66 -10.32 19.03
CA MET A 337 -8.02 -9.81 19.23
C MET A 337 -8.92 -11.02 19.45
N ARG A 338 -9.19 -11.35 20.72
CA ARG A 338 -10.30 -12.24 21.04
C ARG A 338 -11.55 -11.63 20.42
N ALA A 339 -12.15 -12.35 19.47
CA ALA A 339 -13.53 -12.12 19.11
C ALA A 339 -14.31 -12.11 20.43
N ARG A 340 -15.00 -11.00 20.73
CA ARG A 340 -16.03 -11.07 21.78
C ARG A 340 -17.07 -12.02 21.22
N ASP A 341 -17.20 -13.18 21.85
CA ASP A 341 -18.19 -14.19 21.52
C ASP A 341 -19.57 -13.53 21.41
N GLU A 342 -20.10 -13.45 20.20
CA GLU A 342 -21.55 -13.45 19.99
C GLU A 342 -22.03 -14.89 20.24
N ASP A 343 -22.05 -15.28 21.52
CA ASP A 343 -22.88 -16.38 21.97
C ASP A 343 -24.01 -15.79 22.81
N SER A 344 -24.99 -15.21 22.11
CA SER A 344 -26.35 -15.10 22.66
C SER A 344 -26.98 -16.50 22.64
N GLY A 345 -26.45 -17.39 23.48
CA GLY A 345 -26.88 -18.76 23.67
C GLY A 345 -27.46 -18.93 25.07
N SER A 346 -28.75 -18.66 25.18
CA SER A 346 -29.69 -19.25 26.14
C SER A 346 -29.09 -20.10 27.27
N GLY A 347 -28.99 -19.51 28.47
CA GLY A 347 -28.84 -20.27 29.70
C GLY A 347 -30.11 -21.07 29.99
N HIS A 348 -30.16 -22.32 29.54
CA HIS A 348 -30.94 -23.39 30.19
C HIS A 348 -29.97 -24.53 30.46
N GLY A 349 -29.65 -24.69 31.75
CA GLY A 349 -28.75 -25.72 32.21
C GLY A 349 -29.33 -27.11 32.05
N ILE A 350 -28.44 -28.09 31.96
CA ILE A 350 -28.66 -29.44 32.48
C ILE A 350 -27.31 -30.08 32.75
N ASN A 351 -27.23 -30.65 33.95
CA ASN A 351 -26.15 -31.46 34.49
C ASN A 351 -25.84 -32.68 33.61
N GLY A 352 -24.57 -33.13 33.66
CA GLY A 352 -24.32 -34.54 33.98
C GLY A 352 -23.31 -35.28 33.12
N VAL A 353 -22.18 -35.59 33.77
CA VAL A 353 -21.52 -36.91 33.85
C VAL A 353 -21.03 -37.60 32.55
N GLY A 354 -19.75 -37.97 32.55
CA GLY A 354 -19.31 -39.24 31.96
C GLY A 354 -17.92 -39.24 31.32
N ARG A 355 -16.91 -39.70 32.08
CA ARG A 355 -15.65 -40.22 31.54
C ARG A 355 -15.89 -41.51 30.76
N GLY A 356 -15.10 -41.74 29.72
CA GLY A 356 -14.94 -43.05 29.07
C GLY A 356 -13.73 -43.01 28.12
N GLU A 357 -12.62 -43.59 28.57
CA GLU A 357 -11.53 -44.06 27.72
C GLU A 357 -12.02 -45.28 26.92
N ASP A 358 -11.52 -45.47 25.70
CA ASP A 358 -11.26 -46.82 25.16
C ASP A 358 -10.29 -46.76 23.97
N ASP A 359 -9.37 -47.73 24.01
CA ASP A 359 -8.28 -48.06 23.10
C ASP A 359 -8.74 -48.63 21.74
N ALA A 360 -7.85 -48.58 20.73
CA ALA A 360 -7.47 -49.65 19.78
C ALA A 360 -6.89 -49.02 18.49
N MET A 361 -5.59 -49.12 18.22
CA MET A 361 -4.85 -50.23 17.58
C MET A 361 -4.82 -50.21 16.04
N MET A 362 -3.61 -50.49 15.57
CA MET A 362 -2.96 -50.50 14.24
C MET A 362 -3.74 -51.10 13.06
N ASP A 363 -3.36 -50.69 11.83
CA ASP A 363 -2.85 -51.65 10.83
C ASP A 363 -1.99 -50.97 9.75
N VAL A 364 -1.06 -51.80 9.24
CA VAL A 364 0.08 -51.53 8.35
C VAL A 364 -0.20 -52.11 6.95
N ASP A 365 0.71 -51.83 6.02
CA ASP A 365 0.91 -52.40 4.66
C ASP A 365 0.19 -51.68 3.52
N SER A 366 0.74 -51.50 2.32
CA SER A 366 2.07 -51.68 1.72
C SER A 366 1.87 -51.32 0.22
N MET A 367 2.93 -50.88 -0.47
CA MET A 367 3.34 -51.28 -1.83
C MET A 367 4.00 -50.14 -2.62
N ASP A 368 5.24 -50.45 -2.99
CA ASP A 368 6.15 -49.76 -3.92
C ASP A 368 5.56 -49.62 -5.34
N VAL A 369 5.97 -48.58 -6.08
CA VAL A 369 6.48 -48.72 -7.46
C VAL A 369 7.48 -47.61 -7.78
N ASP A 370 8.67 -48.02 -8.25
CA ASP A 370 9.75 -47.24 -8.86
C ASP A 370 9.31 -46.32 -10.03
N ALA A 371 9.96 -45.16 -10.14
CA ALA A 371 10.38 -44.61 -11.44
C ALA A 371 11.63 -43.73 -11.28
N THR A 372 12.61 -44.02 -12.14
CA THR A 372 13.97 -43.48 -12.23
C THR A 372 14.05 -42.02 -12.71
N PRO A 373 15.17 -41.30 -12.45
CA PRO A 373 15.36 -39.92 -12.88
C PRO A 373 16.02 -39.84 -14.27
N ASP A 374 15.61 -38.86 -15.08
CA ASP A 374 16.38 -38.40 -16.23
C ASP A 374 17.11 -37.09 -15.86
N ASP A 375 18.44 -37.20 -15.91
CA ASP A 375 19.40 -36.11 -15.87
C ASP A 375 19.33 -35.27 -17.16
N VAL A 376 19.32 -33.94 -17.03
CA VAL A 376 19.87 -33.05 -18.07
C VAL A 376 20.73 -31.98 -17.39
N ASP A 377 22.03 -32.14 -17.59
CA ASP A 377 23.09 -31.28 -17.09
C ASP A 377 23.44 -30.19 -18.11
N MET A 378 23.77 -29.00 -17.58
CA MET A 378 24.65 -27.94 -18.09
C MET A 378 24.42 -27.26 -19.46
N GLU A 379 24.33 -25.92 -19.44
CA GLU A 379 25.50 -25.10 -19.79
C GLU A 379 25.40 -23.66 -19.26
N MET A 380 26.44 -23.25 -18.54
CA MET A 380 26.66 -21.90 -18.04
C MET A 380 27.32 -21.04 -19.12
N GLY A 381 26.67 -19.94 -19.51
CA GLY A 381 27.29 -18.86 -20.28
C GLY A 381 27.71 -17.72 -19.36
N MET A 382 28.99 -17.66 -19.00
CA MET A 382 29.59 -16.48 -18.37
C MET A 382 29.70 -15.32 -19.36
N GLY A 383 29.11 -14.18 -19.02
CA GLY A 383 29.31 -12.90 -19.72
C GLY A 383 29.33 -11.76 -18.71
N GLY A 384 30.51 -11.20 -18.47
CA GLY A 384 30.76 -10.23 -17.42
C GLY A 384 30.36 -8.78 -17.75
N ILE A 385 30.17 -8.04 -16.65
CA ILE A 385 30.46 -6.61 -16.39
C ILE A 385 29.92 -5.54 -17.35
N ASN A 386 28.98 -4.73 -16.83
CA ASN A 386 29.23 -3.31 -16.55
C ASN A 386 28.19 -2.76 -15.56
N GLY A 387 28.64 -2.47 -14.34
CA GLY A 387 27.85 -1.84 -13.31
C GLY A 387 27.63 -0.35 -13.60
N VAL A 388 26.37 0.05 -13.72
CA VAL A 388 25.96 1.44 -13.61
C VAL A 388 24.94 1.52 -12.48
N THR A 389 25.38 2.08 -11.35
CA THR A 389 24.53 2.41 -10.21
C THR A 389 23.61 3.58 -10.54
N PRO A 390 22.28 3.49 -10.41
CA PRO A 390 21.42 4.66 -10.44
C PRO A 390 21.36 5.29 -9.05
N THR A 391 22.11 6.37 -8.85
CA THR A 391 21.97 7.27 -7.70
C THR A 391 20.77 8.21 -7.90
N SER A 392 19.85 8.23 -6.92
CA SER A 392 18.96 9.31 -6.46
C SER A 392 18.94 10.65 -7.25
N THR A 393 18.56 10.60 -8.52
CA THR A 393 18.61 11.77 -9.43
C THR A 393 17.48 12.78 -9.17
N VAL A 394 16.41 12.35 -8.48
CA VAL A 394 15.25 13.18 -8.13
C VAL A 394 15.58 14.19 -7.02
N SER A 395 16.30 13.74 -5.98
CA SER A 395 16.71 14.60 -4.85
C SER A 395 17.73 15.68 -5.25
N ARG A 396 18.67 15.34 -6.16
CA ARG A 396 19.73 16.26 -6.58
C ARG A 396 19.24 17.36 -7.52
N ARG A 397 18.28 17.05 -8.42
CA ARG A 397 17.65 18.04 -9.30
C ARG A 397 16.76 19.03 -8.53
N LYS A 398 16.15 18.61 -7.41
CA LYS A 398 15.36 19.49 -6.54
C LYS A 398 16.24 20.54 -5.83
N ARG A 399 17.41 20.14 -5.33
CA ARG A 399 18.39 21.04 -4.67
C ARG A 399 19.10 22.01 -5.61
N GLU A 400 19.29 21.67 -6.89
CA GLU A 400 19.92 22.58 -7.86
C GLU A 400 18.94 23.64 -8.38
N ARG A 401 17.65 23.28 -8.57
CA ARG A 401 16.61 24.22 -9.02
C ARG A 401 16.17 25.23 -7.97
N GLU A 402 16.18 24.86 -6.69
CA GLU A 402 15.89 25.77 -5.58
C GLU A 402 16.98 26.85 -5.44
N LYS A 403 18.25 26.48 -5.68
CA LYS A 403 19.39 27.42 -5.69
C LYS A 403 19.42 28.36 -6.90
N GLU A 404 18.84 27.96 -8.03
CA GLU A 404 18.70 28.83 -9.20
C GLU A 404 17.58 29.86 -9.00
N ARG A 405 16.44 29.45 -8.43
CA ARG A 405 15.32 30.36 -8.10
C ARG A 405 15.69 31.42 -7.05
N GLU A 406 16.52 31.08 -6.06
CA GLU A 406 17.03 32.07 -5.08
C GLU A 406 18.02 33.07 -5.70
N ARG A 407 18.75 32.69 -6.75
CA ARG A 407 19.70 33.60 -7.45
C ARG A 407 19.00 34.57 -8.39
N GLU A 408 17.90 34.17 -9.01
CA GLU A 408 17.12 35.02 -9.89
C GLU A 408 16.23 36.01 -9.12
N GLY A 409 15.64 35.60 -8.00
CA GLY A 409 14.83 36.48 -7.13
C GLY A 409 15.62 37.58 -6.40
N GLY A 410 16.95 37.43 -6.28
CA GLY A 410 17.81 38.42 -5.65
C GLY A 410 18.16 39.65 -6.52
N ASN A 411 17.93 39.59 -7.84
CA ASN A 411 18.37 40.63 -8.78
C ASN A 411 17.29 41.64 -9.19
N GLU A 412 16.02 41.41 -8.82
CA GLU A 412 14.91 42.34 -9.13
C GLU A 412 14.67 43.40 -8.05
N SER A 413 15.17 43.20 -6.82
CA SER A 413 14.96 44.15 -5.71
C SER A 413 15.92 45.34 -5.70
N GLU A 414 16.96 45.38 -6.56
CA GLU A 414 17.91 46.50 -6.65
C GLU A 414 17.66 47.49 -7.81
N ARG A 415 16.60 47.31 -8.63
CA ARG A 415 16.35 48.18 -9.80
C ARG A 415 15.21 49.20 -9.70
N GLU A 416 14.42 49.21 -8.63
CA GLU A 416 13.31 50.19 -8.46
C GLU A 416 13.61 51.37 -7.52
N GLY A 417 14.85 51.54 -7.08
CA GLY A 417 15.28 52.63 -6.19
C GLY A 417 15.88 53.85 -6.89
N GLY A 418 15.21 54.45 -7.89
CA GLY A 418 15.75 55.71 -8.43
C GLY A 418 15.07 56.29 -9.65
N LYS A 419 14.00 57.08 -9.45
CA LYS A 419 13.65 58.25 -10.29
C LYS A 419 12.43 58.99 -9.72
N ARG A 420 12.67 59.98 -8.84
CA ARG A 420 11.73 61.09 -8.61
C ARG A 420 12.49 62.35 -8.18
N ALA A 421 12.83 63.21 -9.15
CA ALA A 421 13.09 64.63 -8.94
C ALA A 421 13.11 65.41 -10.27
N ARG A 422 12.42 66.56 -10.28
CA ARG A 422 12.33 67.61 -11.32
C ARG A 422 11.36 67.23 -12.46
N ARG A 423 10.33 68.01 -12.79
CA ARG A 423 10.12 69.46 -12.70
C ARG A 423 8.63 69.75 -12.71
#